data_AF-A0A2M7NZ16-F1
#
_entry.id   AF-A0A2M7NZ16-F1
#
_cell.length_a   1.000
_cell.length_b   1.000
_cell.length_c   1.000
_cell.angle_alpha   90.00
_cell.angle_beta   90.00
_cell.angle_gamma   90.00
#
_symmetry.space_group_name_H-M   'P 1'
#
loop_
_entity.id
_entity.type
_entity.pdbx_description
1 polymer ?
#
loop_
_entity_poly.entity_id
_entity_poly.type
_entity_poly.pdbx_seq_one_letter_code
_entity_poly.pdbx_strand_id
1 'polypeptide(L)'
;MVYIDASSFLKEVINICNKSMIVTTYESDIEDDLIVKVRVYLIKDAFIDIFYNAGNQKTSFALIENKKRIYGVDDALPIGWHIHPFENPQAHIPSDIITFEEFIKTIETTQVKEFTTQDTKVYSNYL
;
A
#
# COMPACT_ATOMS: atom_id res chain seq x y z
N MET A 1 3.24 -15.53 -19.58
CA MET A 1 2.87 -14.48 -18.61
C MET A 1 1.95 -13.50 -19.32
N VAL A 2 0.80 -13.19 -18.74
CA VAL A 2 -0.09 -12.14 -19.26
C VAL A 2 0.41 -10.84 -18.64
N TYR A 3 0.91 -9.93 -19.46
CA TYR A 3 1.24 -8.58 -19.02
C TYR A 3 -0.05 -7.79 -18.87
N ILE A 4 -0.20 -7.09 -17.76
CA ILE A 4 -1.35 -6.21 -17.53
C ILE A 4 -1.01 -4.82 -18.06
N ASP A 5 -1.83 -4.28 -18.94
CA ASP A 5 -1.63 -2.90 -19.41
C ASP A 5 -1.93 -1.89 -18.30
N ALA A 6 -1.48 -0.65 -18.48
CA ALA A 6 -1.66 0.43 -17.50
C ALA A 6 -3.14 0.65 -17.11
N SER A 7 -4.05 0.63 -18.09
CA SER A 7 -5.48 0.84 -17.85
C SER A 7 -6.11 -0.31 -17.07
N SER A 8 -5.71 -1.55 -17.37
CA SER A 8 -6.17 -2.74 -16.67
C SER A 8 -5.67 -2.76 -15.22
N PHE A 9 -4.40 -2.38 -14.98
CA PHE A 9 -3.85 -2.26 -13.63
C PHE A 9 -4.57 -1.19 -12.82
N LEU A 10 -4.81 0.00 -13.40
CA LEU A 10 -5.54 1.06 -12.72
C LEU A 10 -6.98 0.63 -12.35
N LYS A 11 -7.67 -0.08 -13.25
CA LYS A 11 -9.02 -0.62 -12.96
C LYS A 11 -9.01 -1.59 -11.78
N GLU A 12 -7.99 -2.43 -11.68
CA GLU A 12 -7.82 -3.34 -10.54
C GLU A 12 -7.63 -2.58 -9.23
N VAL A 13 -6.73 -1.59 -9.21
CA VAL A 13 -6.49 -0.71 -8.06
C VAL A 13 -7.79 -0.02 -7.63
N ILE A 14 -8.54 0.58 -8.55
CA ILE A 14 -9.81 1.25 -8.25
C ILE A 14 -10.84 0.27 -7.66
N ASN A 15 -10.95 -0.93 -8.21
CA ASN A 15 -11.87 -1.95 -7.70
C ASN A 15 -11.52 -2.39 -6.27
N ILE A 16 -10.22 -2.45 -5.94
CA ILE A 16 -9.75 -2.73 -4.57
C ILE A 16 -10.06 -1.55 -3.64
N CYS A 17 -9.75 -0.31 -4.06
CA CYS A 17 -10.06 0.90 -3.30
C CYS A 17 -11.56 0.99 -2.94
N ASN A 18 -12.46 0.70 -3.89
CA ASN A 18 -13.91 0.75 -3.67
C ASN A 18 -14.44 -0.29 -2.69
N LYS A 19 -13.66 -1.32 -2.36
CA LYS A 19 -14.02 -2.37 -1.40
C LYS A 19 -13.42 -2.13 -0.01
N SER A 20 -12.44 -1.24 0.09
CA SER A 20 -11.75 -0.96 1.35
C SER A 20 -12.52 0.05 2.19
N MET A 21 -12.60 -0.21 3.50
CA MET A 21 -13.26 0.71 4.44
C MET A 21 -12.33 1.83 4.93
N ILE A 22 -11.02 1.72 4.70
CA ILE A 22 -10.04 2.72 5.15
C ILE A 22 -9.67 3.73 4.05
N VAL A 23 -10.07 3.47 2.80
CA VAL A 23 -9.86 4.37 1.67
C VAL A 23 -10.92 5.47 1.66
N THR A 24 -10.50 6.72 1.54
CA THR A 24 -11.39 7.88 1.48
C THR A 24 -11.57 8.38 0.05
N THR A 25 -10.48 8.49 -0.70
CA THR A 25 -10.46 8.91 -2.10
C THR A 25 -9.14 8.50 -2.76
N TYR A 26 -9.01 8.73 -4.06
CA TYR A 26 -7.76 8.53 -4.78
C TYR A 26 -7.60 9.54 -5.91
N GLU A 27 -6.34 9.81 -6.26
CA GLU A 27 -5.94 10.55 -7.46
C GLU A 27 -5.10 9.61 -8.33
N SER A 28 -5.29 9.64 -9.64
CA SER A 28 -4.57 8.77 -10.56
C SER A 28 -4.14 9.51 -11.81
N ASP A 29 -2.99 9.14 -12.33
CA ASP A 29 -2.46 9.61 -13.61
C ASP A 29 -1.90 8.44 -14.42
N ILE A 30 -2.06 8.51 -15.74
CA ILE A 30 -1.45 7.58 -16.68
C ILE A 30 -0.56 8.38 -17.62
N GLU A 31 0.75 8.16 -17.55
CA GLU A 31 1.73 8.80 -18.43
C GLU A 31 2.07 7.85 -19.60
N ASP A 32 1.97 8.37 -20.83
CA ASP A 32 2.31 7.70 -22.08
C ASP A 32 1.69 6.29 -22.25
N ASP A 33 0.49 6.07 -21.71
CA ASP A 33 -0.21 4.77 -21.68
C ASP A 33 0.58 3.62 -21.02
N LEU A 34 1.67 3.93 -20.30
CA LEU A 34 2.62 2.94 -19.77
C LEU A 34 2.81 3.05 -18.26
N ILE A 35 2.83 4.26 -17.72
CA ILE A 35 3.11 4.51 -16.30
C ILE A 35 1.82 4.86 -15.59
N VAL A 36 1.46 4.08 -14.58
CA VAL A 36 0.36 4.41 -13.68
C VAL A 36 0.94 4.96 -12.39
N LYS A 37 0.45 6.12 -11.97
CA LYS A 37 0.68 6.68 -10.64
C LYS A 37 -0.67 6.83 -9.95
N VAL A 38 -0.81 6.29 -8.75
CA VAL A 38 -2.03 6.48 -7.95
C VAL A 38 -1.64 6.89 -6.55
N ARG A 39 -2.27 7.94 -6.04
CA ARG A 39 -2.27 8.26 -4.62
C ARG A 39 -3.62 7.89 -4.04
N VAL A 40 -3.62 6.93 -3.12
CA VAL A 40 -4.82 6.49 -2.41
C VAL A 40 -4.82 7.12 -1.02
N TYR A 41 -5.76 8.03 -0.75
CA TYR A 41 -5.89 8.67 0.54
C TYR A 41 -6.66 7.75 1.49
N LEU A 42 -6.14 7.62 2.71
CA LEU A 42 -6.71 6.78 3.76
C LEU A 42 -7.32 7.67 4.86
N ILE A 43 -8.00 7.04 5.81
CA ILE A 43 -8.33 7.66 7.09
C ILE A 43 -7.04 8.01 7.88
N LYS A 44 -7.14 8.92 8.86
CA LYS A 44 -6.04 9.36 9.74
C LYS A 44 -4.85 10.04 9.04
N ASP A 45 -5.12 10.82 7.98
CA ASP A 45 -4.09 11.61 7.27
C ASP A 45 -2.90 10.79 6.74
N ALA A 46 -3.15 9.52 6.41
CA ALA A 46 -2.20 8.64 5.73
C ALA A 46 -2.58 8.46 4.25
N PHE A 47 -1.64 8.07 3.41
CA PHE A 47 -1.90 7.72 2.02
C PHE A 47 -0.96 6.64 1.50
N ILE A 48 -1.38 5.95 0.44
CA ILE A 48 -0.56 4.98 -0.29
C ILE A 48 -0.18 5.60 -1.63
N ASP A 49 1.12 5.71 -1.91
CA ASP A 49 1.62 5.98 -3.25
C ASP A 49 1.86 4.66 -4.00
N ILE A 50 1.28 4.57 -5.19
CA ILE A 50 1.36 3.43 -6.10
C ILE A 50 2.07 3.89 -7.37
N PHE A 51 3.03 3.08 -7.81
CA PHE A 51 3.67 3.21 -9.11
C PHE A 51 3.63 1.88 -9.82
N TYR A 52 3.30 1.90 -11.11
CA TYR A 52 3.37 0.75 -11.98
C TYR A 52 3.87 1.16 -13.37
N ASN A 53 4.81 0.40 -13.92
CA ASN A 53 5.32 0.59 -15.27
C ASN A 53 5.01 -0.65 -16.12
N ALA A 54 4.04 -0.55 -17.02
CA ALA A 54 3.62 -1.65 -17.90
C ALA A 54 4.69 -2.07 -18.93
N GLY A 55 5.70 -1.23 -19.19
CA GLY A 55 6.79 -1.56 -20.11
C GLY A 55 7.80 -2.55 -19.53
N ASN A 56 7.92 -2.63 -18.20
CA ASN A 56 8.86 -3.53 -17.52
C ASN A 56 8.28 -4.23 -16.28
N GLN A 57 6.97 -4.08 -16.04
CA GLN A 57 6.21 -4.61 -14.91
C GLN A 57 6.66 -4.15 -13.51
N LYS A 58 7.56 -3.17 -13.41
CA LYS A 58 7.99 -2.68 -12.10
C LYS A 58 6.82 -2.05 -11.36
N THR A 59 6.61 -2.53 -10.15
CA THR A 59 5.52 -2.12 -9.27
C THR A 59 6.08 -1.70 -7.92
N SER A 60 5.51 -0.66 -7.32
CA SER A 60 5.79 -0.32 -5.93
C SER A 60 4.57 0.29 -5.24
N PHE A 61 4.44 -0.01 -3.96
CA PHE A 61 3.44 0.51 -3.05
C PHE A 61 4.15 1.09 -1.81
N ALA A 62 3.79 2.30 -1.38
CA ALA A 62 4.36 2.91 -0.19
C ALA A 62 3.27 3.54 0.66
N LEU A 63 3.08 3.03 1.88
CA LEU A 63 2.25 3.67 2.90
C LEU A 63 3.04 4.79 3.56
N ILE A 64 2.49 5.99 3.50
CA ILE A 64 3.10 7.22 3.98
C ILE A 64 2.19 7.86 5.02
N GLU A 65 2.78 8.23 6.15
CA GLU A 65 2.14 9.00 7.21
C GLU A 65 3.14 10.05 7.70
N ASN A 66 2.69 11.26 8.04
CA ASN A 66 3.57 12.32 8.57
C ASN A 66 4.81 12.59 7.69
N LYS A 67 4.63 12.54 6.35
CA LYS A 67 5.67 12.71 5.32
C LYS A 67 6.78 11.66 5.35
N LYS A 68 6.56 10.51 5.97
CA LYS A 68 7.52 9.40 6.04
C LYS A 68 6.87 8.11 5.58
N ARG A 69 7.64 7.30 4.83
CA ARG A 69 7.24 5.92 4.53
C ARG A 69 7.30 5.11 5.81
N ILE A 70 6.18 4.51 6.19
CA ILE A 70 6.06 3.63 7.35
C ILE A 70 5.93 2.16 6.95
N TYR A 71 5.53 1.86 5.72
CA TYR A 71 5.51 0.50 5.16
C TYR A 71 5.61 0.59 3.64
N GLY A 72 6.21 -0.40 2.98
CA GLY A 72 6.31 -0.39 1.53
C GLY A 72 6.65 -1.74 0.94
N VAL A 73 6.38 -1.88 -0.35
CA VAL A 73 6.71 -3.04 -1.16
C VAL A 73 7.14 -2.53 -2.53
N ASP A 74 8.20 -3.10 -3.08
CA ASP A 74 8.75 -2.67 -4.37
C ASP A 74 9.45 -3.81 -5.11
N ASP A 75 9.34 -3.79 -6.43
CA ASP A 75 10.13 -4.60 -7.35
C ASP A 75 11.27 -3.75 -7.92
N ALA A 76 12.41 -3.74 -7.22
CA ALA A 76 13.56 -2.94 -7.59
C ALA A 76 14.87 -3.74 -7.55
N LEU A 77 15.71 -3.54 -8.56
CA LEU A 77 17.07 -4.08 -8.58
C LEU A 77 17.93 -3.41 -7.50
N PRO A 78 18.87 -4.15 -6.88
CA PRO A 78 19.29 -5.52 -7.21
C PRO A 78 18.48 -6.63 -6.53
N ILE A 79 17.53 -6.31 -5.65
CA ILE A 79 16.87 -7.28 -4.77
C ILE A 79 15.70 -8.00 -5.48
N GLY A 80 15.00 -7.30 -6.37
CA GLY A 80 13.70 -7.71 -6.90
C GLY A 80 12.59 -7.31 -5.93
N TRP A 81 11.58 -8.18 -5.80
CA TRP A 81 10.49 -7.99 -4.84
C TRP A 81 11.00 -8.00 -3.40
N HIS A 82 10.66 -6.96 -2.65
CA HIS A 82 10.98 -6.87 -1.23
C HIS A 82 9.99 -5.99 -0.46
N ILE A 83 10.05 -6.11 0.86
CA ILE A 83 9.22 -5.41 1.82
C ILE A 83 10.08 -4.45 2.64
N HIS A 84 9.57 -3.23 2.82
CA HIS A 84 10.00 -2.25 3.81
C HIS A 84 9.04 -2.33 5.01
N PRO A 85 9.36 -3.08 6.08
CA PRO A 85 8.42 -3.42 7.15
C PRO A 85 8.08 -2.23 8.06
N PHE A 86 6.96 -2.34 8.80
CA PHE A 86 6.52 -1.31 9.76
C PHE A 86 7.55 -1.01 10.85
N GLU A 87 8.21 -2.04 11.37
CA GLU A 87 9.17 -1.93 12.46
C GLU A 87 10.47 -1.24 12.02
N ASN A 88 10.84 -1.38 10.76
CA ASN A 88 12.02 -0.76 10.18
C ASN A 88 11.83 -0.46 8.69
N PRO A 89 11.25 0.71 8.34
CA PRO A 89 10.95 1.07 6.95
C PRO A 89 12.19 1.30 6.05
N GLN A 90 13.40 1.15 6.59
CA GLN A 90 14.67 1.21 5.85
C GLN A 90 15.24 -0.18 5.56
N ALA A 91 14.72 -1.23 6.20
CA ALA A 91 15.11 -2.60 5.89
C ALA A 91 14.54 -3.02 4.54
N HIS A 92 15.26 -3.91 3.85
CA HIS A 92 14.84 -4.49 2.58
C HIS A 92 14.77 -6.00 2.79
N ILE A 93 13.57 -6.52 3.00
CA ILE A 93 13.36 -7.96 3.26
C ILE A 93 12.88 -8.60 1.96
N PRO A 94 13.67 -9.48 1.31
CA PRO A 94 13.25 -10.16 0.09
C PRO A 94 11.90 -10.86 0.28
N SER A 95 11.04 -10.80 -0.74
CA SER A 95 9.72 -11.41 -0.72
C SER A 95 9.36 -12.02 -2.07
N ASP A 96 8.30 -12.83 -2.06
CA ASP A 96 7.58 -13.13 -3.29
C ASP A 96 6.83 -11.88 -3.79
N ILE A 97 6.19 -12.00 -4.94
CA ILE A 97 5.32 -10.96 -5.51
C ILE A 97 4.19 -10.67 -4.52
N ILE A 98 3.92 -9.38 -4.29
CA ILE A 98 2.81 -8.91 -3.46
C ILE A 98 1.90 -8.04 -4.32
N THR A 99 0.62 -8.39 -4.36
CA THR A 99 -0.43 -7.62 -5.05
C THR A 99 -0.86 -6.40 -4.24
N PHE A 100 -1.52 -5.44 -4.89
CA PHE A 100 -2.09 -4.30 -4.17
C PHE A 100 -3.16 -4.74 -3.14
N GLU A 101 -3.92 -5.80 -3.45
CA GLU A 101 -4.91 -6.36 -2.52
C GLU A 101 -4.27 -6.92 -1.25
N GLU A 102 -3.15 -7.63 -1.36
CA GLU A 102 -2.40 -8.13 -0.20
C GLU A 102 -1.75 -6.99 0.59
N PHE A 103 -1.21 -6.00 -0.11
CA PHE A 103 -0.63 -4.80 0.50
C PHE A 103 -1.66 -4.06 1.36
N ILE A 104 -2.84 -3.74 0.81
CA ILE A 104 -3.86 -2.99 1.54
C ILE A 104 -4.46 -3.81 2.70
N LYS A 105 -4.67 -5.12 2.53
CA LYS A 105 -5.14 -6.01 3.63
C LYS A 105 -4.17 -6.03 4.80
N THR A 106 -2.86 -5.97 4.53
CA THR A 106 -1.84 -5.88 5.57
C THR A 106 -1.99 -4.59 6.38
N ILE A 107 -2.27 -3.47 5.70
CA ILE A 107 -2.50 -2.17 6.35
C ILE A 107 -3.79 -2.20 7.16
N GLU A 108 -4.89 -2.68 6.59
CA GLU A 108 -6.18 -2.82 7.27
C GLU A 108 -6.05 -3.64 8.55
N THR A 109 -5.37 -4.79 8.47
CA THR A 109 -5.15 -5.67 9.63
C THR A 109 -4.27 -5.03 10.69
N THR A 110 -3.28 -4.22 10.28
CA THR A 110 -2.38 -3.52 11.21
C THR A 110 -3.08 -2.37 11.92
N GLN A 111 -3.88 -1.56 11.21
CA GLN A 111 -4.64 -0.48 11.82
C GLN A 111 -5.72 -0.99 12.78
N VAL A 112 -6.38 -2.13 12.49
CA VAL A 112 -7.34 -2.77 13.42
C VAL A 112 -6.68 -3.19 14.74
N LYS A 113 -5.41 -3.60 14.71
CA LYS A 113 -4.66 -3.91 15.94
C LYS A 113 -4.43 -2.67 16.80
N GLU A 114 -4.22 -1.49 16.20
CA GLU A 114 -4.08 -0.23 16.94
C GLU A 114 -5.40 0.22 17.57
N PHE A 115 -6.54 0.01 16.90
CA PHE A 115 -7.86 0.29 17.49
C PHE A 115 -8.17 -0.64 18.68
N THR A 116 -7.89 -1.94 18.56
CA THR A 116 -8.17 -2.92 19.63
C THR A 116 -7.20 -2.84 20.82
N THR A 117 -5.97 -2.38 20.63
CA THR A 117 -4.99 -2.19 21.72
C THR A 117 -5.09 -0.85 22.43
N GLN A 118 -5.69 0.18 21.82
CA GLN A 118 -6.01 1.44 22.51
C GLN A 118 -7.30 1.31 23.34
N ASP A 119 -8.29 0.53 22.90
CA ASP A 119 -9.56 0.34 23.63
C ASP A 119 -9.45 -0.55 24.88
N THR A 120 -8.37 -1.32 25.03
CA THR A 120 -8.14 -2.14 26.24
C THR A 120 -7.48 -1.39 27.39
N LYS A 121 -7.02 -0.15 27.19
CA LYS A 121 -6.42 0.67 28.27
C LYS A 121 -7.39 1.52 29.10
N VAL A 122 -8.71 1.46 28.84
CA VAL A 122 -9.69 2.34 29.50
C VAL A 122 -10.46 1.68 30.66
N TYR A 123 -10.31 0.37 30.91
CA TYR A 123 -11.07 -0.32 31.98
C TYR A 123 -10.24 -1.01 33.07
N SER A 124 -9.16 -0.40 33.56
CA SER A 124 -8.58 -0.83 34.85
C SER A 124 -8.08 0.35 35.69
N ASN A 125 -9.01 1.15 36.22
CA ASN A 125 -8.72 2.08 37.33
C ASN A 125 -9.96 2.32 38.21
N TYR A 126 -10.76 1.27 38.41
CA TYR A 126 -11.71 1.20 39.52
C TYR A 126 -11.73 -0.22 40.04
N LEU A 127 -10.84 -0.52 40.99
CA LEU A 127 -11.04 -1.41 42.14
C LEU A 127 -9.87 -1.18 43.12
#